data_AF-A0A2S2QKB7-F1
#
_entry.id   AF-A0A2S2QKB7-F1
#
_cell.length_a   1.000
_cell.length_b   1.000
_cell.length_c   1.000
_cell.angle_alpha   90.00
_cell.angle_beta   90.00
_cell.angle_gamma   90.00
#
_symmetry.space_group_name_H-M   'P 1'
#
loop_
_entity.id
_entity.type
_entity.pdbx_description
1 polymer ?
#
loop_
_entity_poly.entity_id
_entity_poly.type
_entity_poly.pdbx_seq_one_letter_code
_entity_poly.pdbx_strand_id
1 'polypeptide(L)'
;MKCLALKLFQANGAVRQYYPLIVIFVFGALSSVFINKYWNYNGGRSDQQHKHLILHRPFSIVDFDDHGRYDSDQDAHELIIRETEVDVISDQDNVEALMSLIAANEMKSMGKGEKALKLIEHGIALAPKNPDLLNGYGELIETLQDDILMADQMYFQALIYSPTHKEALGNRKRTQVIVDDLDWQQLKRIDEKRDKMSSMPDSNMALRRAKKEAYFQHIYHTVGIEGNRMSLSETRSILETRMAIGGRSIAEHNEIIGLEAALKYINATLINRLGSISVNDILEIHKRVMGFVDPLESGVFRQTQVSITFYDT
;
A
#
# COMPACT_ATOMS: atom_id res chain seq x y z
N MET A 1 88.14 -14.90 -17.64
CA MET A 1 87.20 -15.01 -16.50
C MET A 1 87.42 -13.96 -15.40
N LYS A 2 87.54 -12.67 -15.74
CA LYS A 2 87.62 -11.56 -14.75
C LYS A 2 86.56 -10.46 -14.95
N CYS A 3 85.70 -10.58 -15.96
CA CYS A 3 84.68 -9.56 -16.27
C CYS A 3 83.31 -9.82 -15.62
N LEU A 4 83.03 -11.03 -15.14
CA LEU A 4 81.73 -11.40 -14.58
C LEU A 4 81.60 -11.13 -13.07
N ALA A 5 82.72 -11.14 -12.34
CA ALA A 5 82.72 -10.88 -10.89
C ALA A 5 82.47 -9.40 -10.54
N LEU A 6 82.82 -8.46 -11.44
CA LEU A 6 82.62 -7.02 -11.20
C LEU A 6 81.16 -6.57 -11.35
N LYS A 7 80.37 -7.26 -12.21
CA LYS A 7 78.93 -6.97 -12.37
C LYS A 7 78.09 -7.45 -11.17
N LEU A 8 78.52 -8.50 -10.47
CA LEU A 8 77.82 -8.99 -9.27
C LEU A 8 78.06 -8.10 -8.04
N PHE A 9 79.22 -7.43 -7.94
CA PHE A 9 79.51 -6.52 -6.84
C PHE A 9 78.77 -5.18 -6.97
N GLN A 10 78.58 -4.67 -8.20
CA GLN A 10 77.77 -3.47 -8.45
C GLN A 10 76.26 -3.70 -8.28
N ALA A 11 75.75 -4.89 -8.60
CA ALA A 11 74.34 -5.22 -8.40
C ALA A 11 73.96 -5.29 -6.90
N ASN A 12 74.83 -5.82 -6.05
CA ASN A 12 74.60 -5.91 -4.60
C ASN A 12 74.68 -4.54 -3.90
N GLY A 13 75.44 -3.57 -4.44
CA GLY A 13 75.49 -2.20 -3.94
C GLY A 13 74.19 -1.43 -4.16
N ALA A 14 73.56 -1.61 -5.34
CA ALA A 14 72.29 -0.97 -5.66
C ALA A 14 71.15 -1.47 -4.77
N VAL A 15 71.07 -2.78 -4.50
CA VAL A 15 70.04 -3.35 -3.62
C VAL A 15 70.15 -2.81 -2.18
N ARG A 16 71.37 -2.54 -1.70
CA ARG A 16 71.61 -1.97 -0.37
C ARG A 16 71.14 -0.51 -0.25
N GLN A 17 71.15 0.24 -1.35
CA GLN A 17 70.72 1.64 -1.40
C GLN A 17 69.18 1.79 -1.36
N TYR A 18 68.45 0.82 -1.93
CA TYR A 18 66.98 0.82 -1.94
C TYR A 18 66.33 0.05 -0.79
N TYR A 19 67.12 -0.71 0.00
CA TYR A 19 66.63 -1.42 1.17
C TYR A 19 65.83 -0.56 2.18
N PRO A 20 66.26 0.66 2.57
CA PRO A 20 65.46 1.49 3.49
C PRO A 20 64.14 1.94 2.87
N LEU A 21 64.12 2.23 1.55
CA LEU A 21 62.90 2.63 0.83
C LEU A 21 61.89 1.46 0.73
N ILE A 22 62.38 0.25 0.47
CA ILE A 22 61.56 -0.96 0.41
C ILE A 22 60.98 -1.28 1.79
N VAL A 23 61.77 -1.15 2.85
CA VAL A 23 61.30 -1.37 4.23
C VAL A 23 60.21 -0.36 4.61
N ILE A 24 60.37 0.93 4.26
CA ILE A 24 59.34 1.96 4.50
C ILE A 24 58.07 1.65 3.73
N PHE A 25 58.17 1.22 2.47
CA PHE A 25 57.00 0.89 1.65
C PHE A 25 56.23 -0.32 2.20
N VAL A 26 56.94 -1.37 2.63
CA VAL A 26 56.32 -2.56 3.23
C VAL A 26 55.69 -2.24 4.59
N PHE A 27 56.36 -1.44 5.44
CA PHE A 27 55.78 -0.99 6.70
C PHE A 27 54.55 -0.08 6.49
N GLY A 28 54.57 0.79 5.49
CA GLY A 28 53.43 1.64 5.12
C GLY A 28 52.23 0.81 4.64
N ALA A 29 52.48 -0.22 3.83
CA ALA A 29 51.43 -1.14 3.37
C ALA A 29 50.85 -1.99 4.51
N LEU A 30 51.69 -2.46 5.44
CA LEU A 30 51.21 -3.19 6.62
C LEU A 30 50.46 -2.28 7.60
N SER A 31 50.93 -1.04 7.78
CA SER A 31 50.26 -0.03 8.61
C SER A 31 48.90 0.36 8.03
N SER A 32 48.75 0.50 6.71
CA SER A 32 47.45 0.83 6.10
C SER A 32 46.43 -0.29 6.25
N VAL A 33 46.85 -1.56 6.13
CA VAL A 33 46.00 -2.72 6.39
C VAL A 33 45.62 -2.78 7.87
N PHE A 34 46.56 -2.50 8.78
CA PHE A 34 46.30 -2.50 10.21
C PHE A 34 45.38 -1.36 10.62
N ILE A 35 45.56 -0.15 10.08
CA ILE A 35 44.68 1.02 10.33
C ILE A 35 43.28 0.76 9.77
N ASN A 36 43.15 0.22 8.56
CA ASN A 36 41.86 -0.13 7.97
C ASN A 36 41.14 -1.19 8.82
N LYS A 37 41.85 -2.23 9.25
CA LYS A 37 41.27 -3.27 10.10
C LYS A 37 40.97 -2.77 11.52
N TYR A 38 41.81 -1.90 12.08
CA TYR A 38 41.60 -1.27 13.39
C TYR A 38 40.39 -0.32 13.36
N TRP A 39 40.23 0.49 12.31
CA TRP A 39 39.03 1.32 12.11
C TRP A 39 37.78 0.48 11.90
N ASN A 40 37.84 -0.61 11.12
CA ASN A 40 36.70 -1.51 10.96
C ASN A 40 36.38 -2.32 12.23
N TYR A 41 37.35 -2.57 13.11
CA TYR A 41 37.14 -3.35 14.34
C TYR A 41 36.74 -2.47 15.55
N ASN A 42 37.24 -1.23 15.63
CA ASN A 42 36.90 -0.27 16.68
C ASN A 42 35.81 0.74 16.29
N GLY A 43 35.35 0.75 15.03
CA GLY A 43 34.18 1.51 14.59
C GLY A 43 32.84 0.99 15.15
N GLY A 44 32.86 -0.07 15.97
CA GLY A 44 31.67 -0.67 16.59
C GLY A 44 31.19 -0.03 17.89
N ARG A 45 31.63 1.18 18.26
CA ARG A 45 31.21 1.78 19.54
C ARG A 45 31.25 3.31 19.63
N SER A 46 30.44 3.98 18.82
CA SER A 46 29.55 5.09 19.25
C SER A 46 28.90 5.71 18.01
N ASP A 47 27.78 5.13 17.59
CA ASP A 47 26.77 5.88 16.87
C ASP A 47 25.42 5.35 17.33
N GLN A 48 24.90 5.95 18.40
CA GLN A 48 23.45 6.13 18.51
C GLN A 48 23.05 7.17 17.46
N GLN A 49 23.28 6.86 16.19
CA GLN A 49 22.41 7.37 15.16
C GLN A 49 21.08 6.71 15.42
N HIS A 50 20.13 7.49 15.95
CA HIS A 50 18.75 7.29 15.56
C HIS A 50 18.78 7.16 14.03
N LYS A 51 18.77 5.92 13.55
CA LYS A 51 18.34 5.63 12.19
C LYS A 51 16.94 6.20 12.16
N HIS A 52 16.81 7.44 11.69
CA HIS A 52 15.65 7.81 10.93
C HIS A 52 15.60 6.78 9.81
N LEU A 53 14.97 5.63 10.07
CA LEU A 53 14.28 4.94 9.01
C LEU A 53 13.38 6.04 8.46
N ILE A 54 13.70 6.50 7.26
CA ILE A 54 12.71 7.11 6.40
C ILE A 54 11.69 5.99 6.22
N LEU A 55 10.76 5.92 7.17
CA LEU A 55 9.57 5.12 7.10
C LEU A 55 8.75 5.84 6.04
N HIS A 56 9.00 5.54 4.77
CA HIS A 56 8.06 5.88 3.73
C HIS A 56 6.75 5.24 4.16
N ARG A 57 5.85 6.05 4.72
CA ARG A 57 4.50 5.66 5.07
C ARG A 57 3.80 5.47 3.74
N PRO A 58 3.49 4.24 3.31
CA PRO A 58 2.95 4.04 1.97
C PRO A 58 1.56 4.67 1.78
N PHE A 59 0.96 5.24 2.84
CA PHE A 59 -0.36 5.85 2.84
C PHE A 59 -0.47 7.12 3.72
N SER A 60 0.59 7.92 3.90
CA SER A 60 0.40 9.27 4.45
C SER A 60 -0.05 10.22 3.35
N ILE A 61 -1.26 10.78 3.46
CA ILE A 61 -1.77 11.87 2.60
C ILE A 61 -0.94 13.16 2.71
N VAL A 62 -0.03 13.22 3.68
CA VAL A 62 0.89 14.34 3.87
C VAL A 62 2.31 13.87 3.58
N ASP A 63 2.81 14.22 2.39
CA ASP A 63 4.24 14.18 2.10
C ASP A 63 4.93 15.23 2.98
N PHE A 64 5.64 14.80 4.02
CA PHE A 64 6.47 15.70 4.83
C PHE A 64 7.95 15.31 4.68
N ASP A 65 8.51 15.67 3.52
CA ASP A 65 9.94 15.93 3.39
C ASP A 65 10.15 17.46 3.41
N ASP A 66 10.14 18.05 4.61
CA ASP A 66 10.81 19.33 4.83
C ASP A 66 11.41 19.38 6.24
N HIS A 67 12.73 19.54 6.30
CA HIS A 67 13.46 19.78 7.54
C HIS A 67 13.25 21.24 7.98
N GLY A 68 12.02 21.55 8.39
CA GLY A 68 11.63 22.80 9.03
C GLY A 68 11.59 22.64 10.54
N ARG A 69 12.32 23.48 11.27
CA ARG A 69 12.23 23.62 12.73
C ARG A 69 10.84 24.22 13.04
N TYR A 70 9.88 23.40 13.44
CA TYR A 70 8.54 23.88 13.80
C TYR A 70 8.54 24.41 15.24
N ASP A 71 8.47 25.74 15.36
CA ASP A 71 7.96 26.41 16.55
C ASP A 71 6.47 26.04 16.70
N SER A 72 6.09 25.63 17.90
CA SER A 72 4.70 25.36 18.27
C SER A 72 3.96 26.68 18.38
N ASP A 73 3.46 27.21 17.26
CA ASP A 73 2.36 28.19 17.17
C ASP A 73 2.30 28.71 15.72
N GLN A 74 1.79 27.92 14.77
CA GLN A 74 1.14 28.43 13.55
C GLN A 74 0.59 27.30 12.66
N ASP A 75 -0.73 27.36 12.46
CA ASP A 75 -1.50 26.95 11.28
C ASP A 75 -1.30 25.52 10.74
N ALA A 76 -2.02 24.58 11.36
CA ALA A 76 -2.39 23.32 10.73
C ALA A 76 -3.10 23.64 9.41
N HIS A 77 -2.55 23.14 8.30
CA HIS A 77 -3.12 23.29 6.97
C HIS A 77 -4.58 22.86 6.98
N GLU A 78 -5.46 23.83 6.74
CA GLU A 78 -6.90 23.65 6.64
C GLU A 78 -7.20 22.71 5.48
N LEU A 79 -7.55 21.46 5.81
CA LEU A 79 -8.19 20.57 4.85
C LEU A 79 -9.54 21.21 4.50
N ILE A 80 -9.62 21.80 3.31
CA ILE A 80 -10.86 22.31 2.74
C ILE A 80 -11.78 21.12 2.48
N ILE A 81 -12.59 20.78 3.47
CA ILE A 81 -13.69 19.83 3.35
C ILE A 81 -14.77 20.54 2.55
N ARG A 82 -15.08 20.02 1.36
CA ARG A 82 -16.32 20.38 0.66
C ARG A 82 -17.46 19.98 1.58
N GLU A 83 -18.25 20.95 2.04
CA GLU A 83 -19.56 20.71 2.66
C GLU A 83 -20.39 19.88 1.67
N THR A 84 -20.36 18.56 1.83
CA THR A 84 -21.33 17.69 1.19
C THR A 84 -22.63 17.87 1.95
N GLU A 85 -23.70 18.12 1.21
CA GLU A 85 -25.05 18.36 1.71
C GLU A 85 -25.36 17.36 2.83
N VAL A 86 -25.32 17.86 4.06
CA VAL A 86 -25.68 17.10 5.25
C VAL A 86 -27.19 16.97 5.16
N ASP A 87 -27.67 15.81 4.72
CA ASP A 87 -29.04 15.40 5.02
C ASP A 87 -29.22 15.63 6.52
N VAL A 88 -30.05 16.62 6.85
CA VAL A 88 -30.40 16.98 8.22
C VAL A 88 -31.25 15.82 8.72
N ILE A 89 -30.56 14.78 9.20
CA ILE A 89 -31.15 13.68 9.96
C ILE A 89 -32.02 14.36 11.02
N SER A 90 -33.31 14.04 11.01
CA SER A 90 -34.31 14.63 11.91
C SER A 90 -33.72 14.75 13.32
N ASP A 91 -33.83 15.92 13.95
CA ASP A 91 -33.32 16.15 15.30
C ASP A 91 -33.80 15.06 16.28
N GLN A 92 -34.96 14.46 16.01
CA GLN A 92 -35.51 13.34 16.77
C GLN A 92 -34.68 12.05 16.65
N ASP A 93 -34.21 11.70 15.45
CA ASP A 93 -33.44 10.48 15.21
C ASP A 93 -32.04 10.62 15.84
N ASN A 94 -31.46 11.83 15.79
CA ASN A 94 -30.22 12.14 16.49
C ASN A 94 -30.37 12.00 18.02
N VAL A 95 -31.49 12.46 18.59
CA VAL A 95 -31.77 12.29 20.02
C VAL A 95 -31.93 10.81 20.39
N GLU A 96 -32.68 10.04 19.59
CA GLU A 96 -32.86 8.59 19.82
C GLU A 96 -31.54 7.82 19.70
N ALA A 97 -30.69 8.20 18.75
CA ALA A 97 -29.38 7.61 18.57
C ALA A 97 -28.47 7.89 19.77
N LEU A 98 -28.46 9.13 20.29
CA LEU A 98 -27.73 9.48 21.52
C LEU A 98 -28.26 8.74 22.76
N MET A 99 -29.59 8.51 22.86
CA MET A 99 -30.14 7.67 23.93
C MET A 99 -29.66 6.22 23.81
N SER A 100 -29.53 5.71 22.58
CA SER A 100 -28.99 4.38 22.32
C SER A 100 -27.53 4.26 22.76
N LEU A 101 -26.72 5.31 22.58
CA LEU A 101 -25.34 5.38 23.09
C LEU A 101 -25.27 5.32 24.63
N ILE A 102 -26.11 6.11 25.31
CA ILE A 102 -26.17 6.12 26.78
C ILE A 102 -26.55 4.74 27.30
N ALA A 103 -27.57 4.12 26.70
CA ALA A 103 -28.00 2.77 27.06
C ALA A 103 -26.90 1.72 26.77
N ALA A 104 -26.15 1.87 25.68
CA ALA A 104 -25.02 1.00 25.37
C ALA A 104 -23.93 1.08 26.45
N ASN A 105 -23.58 2.28 26.89
CA ASN A 105 -22.60 2.50 27.96
C ASN A 105 -23.06 1.92 29.31
N GLU A 106 -24.35 2.02 29.63
CA GLU A 106 -24.91 1.37 30.83
C GLU A 106 -24.86 -0.16 30.72
N MET A 107 -25.20 -0.72 29.55
CA MET A 107 -25.10 -2.17 29.33
C MET A 107 -23.65 -2.65 29.41
N LYS A 108 -22.69 -1.84 28.95
CA LYS A 108 -21.24 -2.09 29.11
C LYS A 108 -20.86 -2.13 30.58
N SER A 109 -21.28 -1.17 31.40
CA SER A 109 -20.97 -1.16 32.84
C SER A 109 -21.63 -2.31 33.61
N MET A 110 -22.75 -2.84 33.11
CA MET A 110 -23.39 -4.06 33.62
C MET A 110 -22.72 -5.36 33.15
N GLY A 111 -21.64 -5.30 32.36
CA GLY A 111 -20.95 -6.46 31.79
C GLY A 111 -21.70 -7.15 30.65
N LYS A 112 -22.74 -6.51 30.08
CA LYS A 112 -23.56 -7.04 28.97
C LYS A 112 -23.07 -6.51 27.63
N GLY A 113 -21.82 -6.80 27.28
CA GLY A 113 -21.14 -6.27 26.09
C GLY A 113 -21.88 -6.50 24.77
N GLU A 114 -22.43 -7.70 24.54
CA GLU A 114 -23.19 -7.99 23.31
C GLU A 114 -24.44 -7.12 23.14
N LYS A 115 -25.11 -6.77 24.25
CA LYS A 115 -26.28 -5.87 24.21
C LYS A 115 -25.84 -4.43 23.97
N ALA A 116 -24.71 -4.02 24.54
CA ALA A 116 -24.14 -2.71 24.28
C ALA A 116 -23.83 -2.51 22.78
N LEU A 117 -23.20 -3.51 22.15
CA LEU A 117 -22.91 -3.49 20.71
C LEU A 117 -24.17 -3.36 19.85
N LYS A 118 -25.21 -4.16 20.13
CA LYS A 118 -26.48 -4.06 19.38
C LYS A 118 -27.17 -2.71 19.53
N LEU A 119 -27.10 -2.11 20.72
CA LEU A 119 -27.69 -0.80 20.97
C LEU A 119 -26.96 0.31 20.22
N ILE A 120 -25.64 0.27 20.16
CA ILE A 120 -24.88 1.28 19.43
C ILE A 120 -24.94 1.08 17.91
N GLU A 121 -25.00 -0.18 17.42
CA GLU A 121 -25.27 -0.48 16.01
C GLU A 121 -26.63 0.09 15.57
N HIS A 122 -27.65 -0.03 16.43
CA HIS A 122 -28.94 0.61 16.21
C HIS A 122 -28.81 2.14 16.15
N GLY A 123 -28.05 2.74 17.08
CA GLY A 123 -27.77 4.18 17.05
C GLY A 123 -27.09 4.64 15.76
N ILE A 124 -26.08 3.91 15.28
CA ILE A 124 -25.38 4.21 14.02
C ILE A 124 -26.31 4.08 12.82
N ALA A 125 -27.21 3.09 12.81
CA ALA A 125 -28.21 2.94 11.76
C ALA A 125 -29.18 4.13 11.68
N LEU A 126 -29.48 4.77 12.82
CA LEU A 126 -30.30 5.99 12.88
C LEU A 126 -29.51 7.25 12.49
N ALA A 127 -28.27 7.37 12.97
CA ALA A 127 -27.43 8.54 12.78
C ALA A 127 -25.98 8.19 12.40
N PRO A 128 -25.73 7.74 11.15
CA PRO A 128 -24.43 7.17 10.74
C PRO A 128 -23.29 8.20 10.68
N LYS A 129 -23.62 9.49 10.60
CA LYS A 129 -22.66 10.60 10.52
C LYS A 129 -22.39 11.25 11.89
N ASN A 130 -22.99 10.74 12.97
CA ASN A 130 -22.84 11.32 14.30
C ASN A 130 -21.45 10.97 14.90
N PRO A 131 -20.59 11.95 15.22
CA PRO A 131 -19.25 11.70 15.75
C PRO A 131 -19.22 10.99 17.10
N ASP A 132 -20.17 11.28 18.00
CA ASP A 132 -20.20 10.72 19.35
C ASP A 132 -20.51 9.21 19.31
N LEU A 133 -21.40 8.80 18.40
CA LEU A 133 -21.73 7.39 18.16
C LEU A 133 -20.56 6.62 17.57
N LEU A 134 -19.89 7.20 16.57
CA LEU A 134 -18.72 6.59 15.95
C LEU A 134 -17.58 6.44 16.97
N ASN A 135 -17.32 7.46 17.79
CA ASN A 135 -16.32 7.37 18.86
C ASN A 135 -16.71 6.30 19.90
N GLY A 136 -17.94 6.32 20.40
CA GLY A 136 -18.41 5.33 21.37
C GLY A 136 -18.39 3.90 20.85
N TYR A 137 -18.62 3.71 19.54
CA TYR A 137 -18.55 2.41 18.90
C TYR A 137 -17.12 1.91 18.79
N GLY A 138 -16.19 2.80 18.42
CA GLY A 138 -14.76 2.50 18.46
C GLY A 138 -14.33 2.03 19.84
N GLU A 139 -14.74 2.72 20.91
CA GLU A 139 -14.39 2.35 22.28
C GLU A 139 -15.00 1.01 22.72
N LEU A 140 -16.21 0.69 22.26
CA LEU A 140 -16.87 -0.59 22.53
C LEU A 140 -16.18 -1.74 21.81
N ILE A 141 -15.86 -1.58 20.52
CA ILE A 141 -15.15 -2.59 19.74
C ILE A 141 -13.77 -2.85 20.34
N GLU A 142 -13.03 -1.79 20.64
CA GLU A 142 -11.69 -1.90 21.20
C GLU A 142 -11.69 -2.67 22.53
N THR A 143 -12.69 -2.42 23.39
CA THR A 143 -12.77 -3.07 24.71
C THR A 143 -13.39 -4.46 24.69
N LEU A 144 -14.35 -4.73 23.82
CA LEU A 144 -15.12 -5.98 23.81
C LEU A 144 -14.61 -7.01 22.80
N GLN A 145 -14.07 -6.57 21.68
CA GLN A 145 -13.66 -7.42 20.57
C GLN A 145 -12.14 -7.42 20.31
N ASP A 146 -11.40 -6.49 20.93
CA ASP A 146 -9.95 -6.30 20.70
C ASP A 146 -9.62 -6.00 19.22
N ASP A 147 -10.59 -5.45 18.47
CA ASP A 147 -10.42 -5.06 17.08
C ASP A 147 -10.00 -3.59 16.98
N ILE A 148 -8.70 -3.36 17.12
CA ILE A 148 -8.08 -2.03 17.09
C ILE A 148 -8.21 -1.39 15.69
N LEU A 149 -8.21 -2.18 14.62
CA LEU A 149 -8.29 -1.65 13.24
C LEU A 149 -9.66 -1.04 12.99
N MET A 150 -10.72 -1.76 13.35
CA MET A 150 -12.08 -1.24 13.21
C MET A 150 -12.31 -0.05 14.14
N ALA A 151 -11.82 -0.10 15.39
CA ALA A 151 -11.92 1.03 16.31
C ALA A 151 -11.24 2.29 15.76
N ASP A 152 -10.02 2.15 15.24
CA ASP A 152 -9.24 3.23 14.63
C ASP A 152 -9.96 3.84 13.40
N GLN A 153 -10.60 3.01 12.59
CA GLN A 153 -11.45 3.45 11.47
C GLN A 153 -12.64 4.28 11.96
N MET A 154 -13.32 3.85 13.03
CA MET A 154 -14.46 4.59 13.59
C MET A 154 -14.04 5.95 14.17
N TYR A 155 -12.90 6.02 14.88
CA TYR A 155 -12.36 7.30 15.35
C TYR A 155 -12.01 8.23 14.19
N PHE A 156 -11.47 7.69 13.09
CA PHE A 156 -11.17 8.48 11.89
C PHE A 156 -12.44 9.01 11.21
N GLN A 157 -13.48 8.17 11.08
CA GLN A 157 -14.78 8.62 10.55
C GLN A 157 -15.40 9.71 11.42
N ALA A 158 -15.33 9.58 12.75
CA ALA A 158 -15.78 10.64 13.67
C ALA A 158 -15.08 11.97 13.41
N LEU A 159 -13.76 11.94 13.15
CA LEU A 159 -12.95 13.13 12.87
C LEU A 159 -13.18 13.72 11.47
N ILE A 160 -13.61 12.91 10.49
CA ILE A 160 -14.03 13.43 9.17
C ILE A 160 -15.25 14.34 9.33
N TYR A 161 -16.22 13.96 10.17
CA TYR A 161 -17.43 14.74 10.41
C TYR A 161 -17.23 15.86 11.44
N SER A 162 -16.40 15.64 12.46
CA SER A 162 -16.07 16.63 13.50
C SER A 162 -14.57 16.63 13.82
N PRO A 163 -13.77 17.43 13.10
CA PRO A 163 -12.32 17.51 13.32
C PRO A 163 -11.90 17.97 14.72
N THR A 164 -12.78 18.70 15.41
CA THR A 164 -12.54 19.24 16.76
C THR A 164 -12.95 18.29 17.89
N HIS A 165 -13.42 17.08 17.57
CA HIS A 165 -13.88 16.12 18.57
C HIS A 165 -12.72 15.59 19.43
N LYS A 166 -12.65 16.02 20.70
CA LYS A 166 -11.50 15.80 21.58
C LYS A 166 -11.23 14.34 21.92
N GLU A 167 -12.27 13.56 22.21
CA GLU A 167 -12.10 12.15 22.64
C GLU A 167 -11.63 11.28 21.47
N ALA A 168 -12.33 11.34 20.32
CA ALA A 168 -11.90 10.74 19.06
C ALA A 168 -10.47 11.11 18.67
N LEU A 169 -10.04 12.37 18.84
CA LEU A 169 -8.66 12.76 18.57
C LEU A 169 -7.66 12.07 19.51
N GLY A 170 -7.98 11.97 20.81
CA GLY A 170 -7.16 11.28 21.80
C GLY A 170 -7.06 9.78 21.51
N ASN A 171 -8.20 9.15 21.22
CA ASN A 171 -8.31 7.74 20.88
C ASN A 171 -7.55 7.43 19.59
N ARG A 172 -7.77 8.20 18.52
CA ARG A 172 -7.08 8.06 17.23
C ARG A 172 -5.56 8.19 17.38
N LYS A 173 -5.07 9.18 18.13
CA LYS A 173 -3.61 9.35 18.35
C LYS A 173 -2.97 8.12 18.97
N ARG A 174 -3.70 7.42 19.85
CA ARG A 174 -3.24 6.21 20.51
C ARG A 174 -3.31 5.00 19.59
N THR A 175 -4.43 4.80 18.89
CA THR A 175 -4.63 3.63 18.01
C THR A 175 -3.82 3.71 16.73
N GLN A 176 -3.62 4.90 16.16
CA GLN A 176 -2.91 5.09 14.91
C GLN A 176 -1.50 4.49 14.92
N VAL A 177 -0.75 4.65 16.02
CA VAL A 177 0.61 4.08 16.12
C VAL A 177 0.59 2.55 16.06
N ILE A 178 -0.45 1.94 16.63
CA ILE A 178 -0.63 0.48 16.63
C ILE A 178 -1.06 0.02 15.23
N VAL A 179 -2.02 0.70 14.62
CA VAL A 179 -2.51 0.39 13.27
C VAL A 179 -1.40 0.53 12.23
N ASP A 180 -0.59 1.59 12.29
CA ASP A 180 0.55 1.79 11.40
C ASP A 180 1.55 0.61 11.49
N ASP A 181 1.81 0.09 12.70
CA ASP A 181 2.67 -1.09 12.88
C ASP A 181 2.01 -2.37 12.35
N LEU A 182 0.71 -2.57 12.61
CA LEU A 182 -0.05 -3.72 12.08
C LEU A 182 -0.05 -3.74 10.55
N ASP A 183 -0.30 -2.60 9.91
CA ASP A 183 -0.28 -2.44 8.46
C ASP A 183 1.11 -2.73 7.90
N TRP A 184 2.16 -2.22 8.55
CA TRP A 184 3.52 -2.51 8.16
C TRP A 184 3.85 -4.01 8.24
N GLN A 185 3.42 -4.69 9.30
CA GLN A 185 3.58 -6.13 9.44
C GLN A 185 2.83 -6.90 8.34
N GLN A 186 1.62 -6.47 7.97
CA GLN A 186 0.87 -7.09 6.87
C GLN A 186 1.58 -6.89 5.52
N LEU A 187 2.03 -5.68 5.21
CA LEU A 187 2.76 -5.39 3.99
C LEU A 187 4.05 -6.21 3.89
N LYS A 188 4.82 -6.29 4.99
CA LYS A 188 6.00 -7.16 5.06
C LYS A 188 5.66 -8.61 4.78
N ARG A 189 4.58 -9.13 5.37
CA ARG A 189 4.12 -10.51 5.12
C ARG A 189 3.73 -10.73 3.65
N ILE A 190 3.14 -9.73 3.00
CA ILE A 190 2.80 -9.75 1.57
C ILE A 190 4.08 -9.77 0.73
N ASP A 191 5.06 -8.92 1.04
CA ASP A 191 6.36 -8.88 0.36
C ASP A 191 7.09 -10.22 0.45
N GLU A 192 7.15 -10.82 1.65
CA GLU A 192 7.76 -12.14 1.84
C GLU A 192 7.08 -13.23 1.00
N LYS A 193 5.74 -13.17 0.86
CA LYS A 193 4.99 -14.11 0.01
C LYS A 193 5.23 -13.85 -1.48
N ARG A 194 5.27 -12.59 -1.90
CA ARG A 194 5.60 -12.18 -3.27
C ARG A 194 6.99 -12.70 -3.64
N ASP A 195 7.98 -12.49 -2.79
CA ASP A 195 9.37 -12.86 -3.08
C ASP A 195 9.53 -14.39 -3.15
N LYS A 196 8.85 -15.14 -2.26
CA LYS A 196 8.77 -16.61 -2.35
C LYS A 196 8.15 -17.06 -3.68
N MET A 197 7.08 -16.42 -4.13
CA MET A 197 6.45 -16.72 -5.42
C MET A 197 7.37 -16.38 -6.60
N SER A 198 8.06 -15.24 -6.53
CA SER A 198 9.00 -14.80 -7.57
C SER A 198 10.25 -15.67 -7.67
N SER A 199 10.66 -16.32 -6.58
CA SER A 199 11.80 -17.25 -6.59
C SER A 199 11.48 -18.61 -7.25
N MET A 200 10.19 -18.91 -7.49
CA MET A 200 9.81 -20.17 -8.12
C MET A 200 10.17 -20.17 -9.61
N PRO A 201 10.75 -21.24 -10.15
CA PRO A 201 11.13 -21.30 -11.55
C PRO A 201 9.88 -21.34 -12.46
N ASP A 202 9.90 -20.56 -13.54
CA ASP A 202 8.82 -20.53 -14.54
C ASP A 202 8.63 -21.87 -15.29
N SER A 203 9.61 -22.78 -15.21
CA SER A 203 9.50 -24.13 -15.74
C SER A 203 8.51 -25.02 -14.96
N ASN A 204 8.10 -24.59 -13.76
CA ASN A 204 7.14 -25.34 -12.95
C ASN A 204 5.76 -25.37 -13.63
N MET A 205 5.34 -26.57 -14.04
CA MET A 205 4.05 -26.79 -14.69
C MET A 205 2.85 -26.43 -13.81
N ALA A 206 2.93 -26.62 -12.50
CA ALA A 206 1.88 -26.23 -11.56
C ALA A 206 1.73 -24.71 -11.49
N LEU A 207 2.85 -23.97 -11.46
CA LEU A 207 2.84 -22.51 -11.48
C LEU A 207 2.25 -21.97 -12.80
N ARG A 208 2.65 -22.53 -13.95
CA ARG A 208 2.09 -22.14 -15.25
C ARG A 208 0.58 -22.38 -15.31
N ARG A 209 0.11 -23.52 -14.80
CA ARG A 209 -1.33 -23.82 -14.71
C ARG A 209 -2.05 -22.83 -13.79
N ALA A 210 -1.48 -22.52 -12.62
CA ALA A 210 -2.04 -21.55 -11.68
C ALA A 210 -2.11 -20.13 -12.28
N LYS A 211 -1.05 -19.67 -12.96
CA LYS A 211 -1.03 -18.38 -13.69
C LYS A 211 -2.15 -18.32 -14.74
N LYS A 212 -2.34 -19.40 -15.52
CA LYS A 212 -3.41 -19.48 -16.52
C LYS A 212 -4.81 -19.45 -15.88
N GLU A 213 -5.00 -20.15 -14.77
CA GLU A 213 -6.27 -20.13 -14.03
C GLU A 213 -6.57 -18.74 -13.45
N ALA A 214 -5.58 -18.13 -12.79
CA ALA A 214 -5.70 -16.79 -12.22
C ALA A 214 -6.03 -15.74 -13.30
N TYR A 215 -5.53 -15.90 -14.52
CA TYR A 215 -5.87 -15.04 -15.65
C TYR A 215 -7.37 -15.07 -15.97
N PHE A 216 -7.98 -16.26 -16.03
CA PHE A 216 -9.42 -16.39 -16.28
C PHE A 216 -10.26 -15.86 -15.12
N GLN A 217 -9.84 -16.15 -13.88
CA GLN A 217 -10.51 -15.66 -12.69
C GLN A 217 -10.47 -14.13 -12.61
N HIS A 218 -9.34 -13.51 -12.93
CA HIS A 218 -9.22 -12.06 -12.93
C HIS A 218 -10.20 -11.40 -13.89
N ILE A 219 -10.29 -11.92 -15.13
CA ILE A 219 -11.25 -11.43 -16.12
C ILE A 219 -12.69 -11.61 -15.63
N TYR A 220 -13.05 -12.81 -15.19
CA TYR A 220 -14.39 -13.12 -14.68
C TYR A 220 -14.79 -12.21 -13.52
N HIS A 221 -13.90 -12.01 -12.54
CA HIS A 221 -14.23 -11.20 -11.36
C HIS A 221 -14.39 -9.73 -11.69
N THR A 222 -13.53 -9.15 -12.54
CA THR A 222 -13.62 -7.71 -12.80
C THR A 222 -14.83 -7.35 -13.67
N VAL A 223 -15.20 -8.17 -14.67
CA VAL A 223 -16.45 -7.94 -15.43
C VAL A 223 -17.67 -8.28 -14.59
N GLY A 224 -17.57 -9.26 -13.67
CA GLY A 224 -18.64 -9.61 -12.75
C GLY A 224 -18.98 -8.47 -11.77
N ILE A 225 -17.99 -7.70 -11.33
CA ILE A 225 -18.19 -6.50 -10.50
C ILE A 225 -18.97 -5.42 -11.27
N GLU A 226 -18.73 -5.29 -12.58
CA GLU A 226 -19.48 -4.39 -13.45
C GLU A 226 -20.93 -4.85 -13.71
N GLY A 227 -21.24 -6.13 -13.43
CA GLY A 227 -22.57 -6.72 -13.53
C GLY A 227 -22.74 -7.75 -14.65
N ASN A 228 -21.65 -8.16 -15.30
CA ASN A 228 -21.66 -9.24 -16.30
C ASN A 228 -22.09 -10.57 -15.65
N ARG A 229 -23.00 -11.30 -16.31
CA ARG A 229 -23.64 -12.51 -15.76
C ARG A 229 -23.06 -13.82 -16.28
N MET A 230 -21.98 -13.77 -17.03
CA MET A 230 -21.31 -14.99 -17.50
C MET A 230 -20.61 -15.69 -16.35
N SER A 231 -20.74 -17.00 -16.31
CA SER A 231 -20.00 -17.84 -15.36
C SER A 231 -18.52 -17.94 -15.72
N LEU A 232 -17.70 -18.41 -14.77
CA LEU A 232 -16.28 -18.63 -15.00
C LEU A 232 -15.99 -19.64 -16.13
N SER A 233 -16.82 -20.69 -16.27
CA SER A 233 -16.66 -21.69 -17.34
C SER A 233 -17.00 -21.12 -18.71
N GLU A 234 -18.05 -20.31 -18.80
CA GLU A 234 -18.43 -19.57 -20.01
C GLU A 234 -17.32 -18.58 -20.42
N THR A 235 -16.87 -17.75 -19.48
CA THR A 235 -15.75 -16.82 -19.67
C THR A 235 -14.50 -17.53 -20.19
N ARG A 236 -14.13 -18.67 -19.58
CA ARG A 236 -13.01 -19.50 -20.04
C ARG A 236 -13.23 -19.99 -21.46
N SER A 237 -14.41 -20.52 -21.77
CA SER A 237 -14.73 -21.03 -23.11
C SER A 237 -14.53 -19.96 -24.18
N ILE A 238 -15.01 -18.74 -23.94
CA ILE A 238 -14.84 -17.59 -24.85
C ILE A 238 -13.36 -17.29 -25.07
N LEU A 239 -12.56 -17.20 -23.99
CA LEU A 239 -11.16 -16.83 -24.07
C LEU A 239 -10.29 -17.89 -24.74
N GLU A 240 -10.60 -19.17 -24.53
CA GLU A 240 -9.85 -20.29 -25.10
C GLU A 240 -10.24 -20.59 -26.55
N THR A 241 -11.54 -20.60 -26.87
CA THR A 241 -12.04 -21.07 -28.17
C THR A 241 -12.41 -19.95 -29.13
N ARG A 242 -12.62 -18.72 -28.63
CA ARG A 242 -13.21 -17.60 -29.37
C ARG A 242 -14.63 -17.87 -29.89
N MET A 243 -15.31 -18.88 -29.35
CA MET A 243 -16.69 -19.17 -29.71
C MET A 243 -17.65 -18.36 -28.84
N ALA A 244 -18.70 -17.84 -29.46
CA ALA A 244 -19.80 -17.18 -28.75
C ALA A 244 -20.69 -18.23 -28.06
N ILE A 245 -21.29 -17.81 -26.94
CA ILE A 245 -22.18 -18.63 -26.12
C ILE A 245 -23.62 -18.24 -26.43
N GLY A 246 -24.39 -19.21 -26.90
CA GLY A 246 -25.80 -19.01 -27.23
C GLY A 246 -26.61 -18.54 -26.02
N GLY A 247 -27.46 -17.53 -26.22
CA GLY A 247 -28.33 -16.99 -25.18
C GLY A 247 -27.71 -15.96 -24.24
N ARG A 248 -26.45 -15.56 -24.46
CA ARG A 248 -25.78 -14.48 -23.73
C ARG A 248 -25.70 -13.19 -24.55
N SER A 249 -25.59 -12.05 -23.88
CA SER A 249 -25.50 -10.75 -24.56
C SER A 249 -24.19 -10.63 -25.32
N ILE A 250 -24.21 -10.02 -26.51
CA ILE A 250 -22.99 -9.70 -27.25
C ILE A 250 -22.14 -8.68 -26.49
N ALA A 251 -22.77 -7.74 -25.78
CA ALA A 251 -22.07 -6.77 -24.94
C ALA A 251 -21.22 -7.48 -23.86
N GLU A 252 -21.80 -8.46 -23.17
CA GLU A 252 -21.09 -9.26 -22.14
C GLU A 252 -19.88 -10.02 -22.73
N HIS A 253 -19.97 -10.51 -23.98
CA HIS A 253 -18.83 -11.12 -24.65
C HIS A 253 -17.74 -10.09 -24.98
N ASN A 254 -18.16 -8.91 -25.45
CA ASN A 254 -17.26 -7.85 -25.87
C ASN A 254 -16.49 -7.26 -24.68
N GLU A 255 -17.11 -7.16 -23.50
CA GLU A 255 -16.43 -6.77 -22.25
C GLU A 255 -15.30 -7.75 -21.89
N ILE A 256 -15.58 -9.07 -21.92
CA ILE A 256 -14.59 -10.12 -21.65
C ILE A 256 -13.42 -10.05 -22.63
N ILE A 257 -13.72 -9.88 -23.93
CA ILE A 257 -12.69 -9.82 -24.98
C ILE A 257 -11.89 -8.52 -24.89
N GLY A 258 -12.54 -7.39 -24.60
CA GLY A 258 -11.89 -6.09 -24.46
C GLY A 258 -10.92 -6.05 -23.29
N LEU A 259 -11.33 -6.57 -22.14
CA LEU A 259 -10.45 -6.71 -20.99
C LEU A 259 -9.28 -7.66 -21.27
N GLU A 260 -9.52 -8.79 -21.94
CA GLU A 260 -8.43 -9.68 -22.34
C GLU A 260 -7.41 -8.97 -23.24
N ALA A 261 -7.88 -8.19 -24.21
CA ALA A 261 -7.03 -7.40 -25.10
C ALA A 261 -6.21 -6.36 -24.31
N ALA A 262 -6.81 -5.73 -23.31
CA ALA A 262 -6.14 -4.78 -22.43
C ALA A 262 -5.04 -5.46 -21.59
N LEU A 263 -5.33 -6.61 -20.98
CA LEU A 263 -4.35 -7.38 -20.19
C LEU A 263 -3.18 -7.87 -21.06
N LYS A 264 -3.45 -8.33 -22.28
CA LYS A 264 -2.39 -8.68 -23.23
C LYS A 264 -1.50 -7.49 -23.57
N TYR A 265 -2.10 -6.32 -23.77
CA TYR A 265 -1.35 -5.09 -24.04
C TYR A 265 -0.45 -4.71 -22.86
N ILE A 266 -0.97 -4.74 -21.63
CA ILE A 266 -0.19 -4.47 -20.41
C ILE A 266 0.99 -5.44 -20.32
N ASN A 267 0.73 -6.75 -20.45
CA ASN A 267 1.76 -7.78 -20.32
C ASN A 267 2.84 -7.70 -21.41
N ALA A 268 2.46 -7.39 -22.65
CA ALA A 268 3.39 -7.35 -23.77
C ALA A 268 4.16 -6.02 -23.88
N THR A 269 3.51 -4.90 -23.54
CA THR A 269 4.01 -3.56 -23.86
C THR A 269 4.46 -2.79 -22.63
N LEU A 270 3.74 -2.89 -21.51
CA LEU A 270 3.95 -2.01 -20.35
C LEU A 270 4.86 -2.62 -19.27
N ILE A 271 4.77 -3.92 -19.01
CA ILE A 271 5.52 -4.57 -17.91
C ILE A 271 7.05 -4.41 -18.04
N ASN A 272 7.59 -4.55 -19.24
CA ASN A 272 9.04 -4.50 -19.48
C ASN A 272 9.53 -3.14 -19.96
N ARG A 273 8.64 -2.14 -20.05
CA ARG A 273 9.00 -0.82 -20.56
C ARG A 273 9.68 -0.01 -19.47
N LEU A 274 10.86 0.51 -19.78
CA LEU A 274 11.58 1.45 -18.92
C LEU A 274 10.92 2.83 -19.02
N GLY A 275 10.74 3.50 -17.88
CA GLY A 275 10.17 4.85 -17.80
C GLY A 275 8.91 4.92 -16.93
N SER A 276 8.36 6.12 -16.81
CA SER A 276 7.12 6.35 -16.07
C SER A 276 5.90 5.88 -16.87
N ILE A 277 4.80 5.65 -16.15
CA ILE A 277 3.48 5.44 -16.76
C ILE A 277 2.96 6.81 -17.20
N SER A 278 2.53 6.91 -18.45
CA SER A 278 1.99 8.14 -19.03
C SER A 278 0.46 8.06 -19.14
N VAL A 279 -0.19 9.22 -19.28
CA VAL A 279 -1.64 9.30 -19.55
C VAL A 279 -2.01 8.53 -20.82
N ASN A 280 -1.15 8.57 -21.85
CA ASN A 280 -1.38 7.84 -23.08
C ASN A 280 -1.46 6.32 -22.85
N ASP A 281 -0.72 5.77 -21.88
CA ASP A 281 -0.79 4.34 -21.56
C ASP A 281 -2.15 3.97 -20.97
N ILE A 282 -2.68 4.84 -20.12
CA ILE A 282 -4.01 4.67 -19.52
C ILE A 282 -5.09 4.74 -20.62
N LEU A 283 -4.98 5.70 -21.55
CA LEU A 283 -5.90 5.82 -22.67
C LEU A 283 -5.82 4.61 -23.61
N GLU A 284 -4.63 4.07 -23.87
CA GLU A 284 -4.45 2.85 -24.67
C GLU A 284 -5.00 1.60 -23.98
N ILE A 285 -4.91 1.50 -22.65
CA ILE A 285 -5.58 0.45 -21.88
C ILE A 285 -7.10 0.62 -22.03
N HIS A 286 -7.64 1.81 -21.75
CA HIS A 286 -9.07 2.11 -21.82
C HIS A 286 -9.64 1.84 -23.22
N LYS A 287 -8.90 2.20 -24.27
CA LYS A 287 -9.24 1.92 -25.66
C LYS A 287 -9.47 0.43 -25.94
N ARG A 288 -8.71 -0.45 -25.30
CA ARG A 288 -8.87 -1.90 -25.47
C ARG A 288 -10.01 -2.45 -24.63
N VAL A 289 -10.14 -1.97 -23.39
CA VAL A 289 -11.25 -2.35 -22.50
C VAL A 289 -12.60 -2.03 -23.17
N MET A 290 -12.77 -0.79 -23.63
CA MET A 290 -14.05 -0.33 -24.22
C MET A 290 -14.18 -0.58 -25.72
N GLY A 291 -13.09 -0.87 -26.44
CA GLY A 291 -13.05 -0.83 -27.90
C GLY A 291 -14.00 -1.81 -28.62
N PHE A 292 -14.45 -2.87 -27.96
CA PHE A 292 -15.46 -3.79 -28.51
C PHE A 292 -16.88 -3.47 -28.03
N VAL A 293 -17.03 -2.69 -26.97
CA VAL A 293 -18.32 -2.32 -26.38
C VAL A 293 -18.79 -0.98 -26.96
N ASP A 294 -17.97 0.06 -26.82
CA ASP A 294 -18.19 1.39 -27.38
C ASP A 294 -16.90 1.93 -28.02
N PRO A 295 -16.70 1.70 -29.33
CA PRO A 295 -15.50 2.15 -30.03
C PRO A 295 -15.34 3.67 -30.07
N LEU A 296 -16.42 4.44 -29.98
CA LEU A 296 -16.38 5.91 -30.14
C LEU A 296 -15.83 6.59 -28.89
N GLU A 297 -16.21 6.10 -27.71
CA GLU A 297 -15.72 6.61 -26.43
C GLU A 297 -14.43 5.89 -25.95
N SER A 298 -13.99 4.87 -26.68
CA SER A 298 -12.80 4.08 -26.32
C SER A 298 -11.51 4.91 -26.38
N GLY A 299 -10.81 4.99 -25.24
CA GLY A 299 -9.55 5.75 -25.12
C GLY A 299 -9.72 7.27 -25.15
N VAL A 300 -10.93 7.78 -24.92
CA VAL A 300 -11.24 9.21 -24.84
C VAL A 300 -11.73 9.55 -23.43
N PHE A 301 -11.44 10.78 -22.97
CA PHE A 301 -12.00 11.27 -21.72
C PHE A 301 -13.48 11.62 -21.91
N ARG A 302 -14.30 11.32 -20.90
CA ARG A 302 -15.71 11.71 -20.88
C ARG A 302 -15.89 13.21 -21.12
N GLN A 303 -16.94 13.56 -21.87
CA GLN A 303 -17.32 14.95 -22.14
C GLN A 303 -18.56 15.40 -21.38
N THR A 304 -19.28 14.46 -20.76
CA THR A 304 -20.54 14.70 -20.06
C THR A 304 -20.37 14.43 -18.56
N GLN A 305 -21.12 15.19 -17.75
CA GLN A 305 -21.21 14.94 -16.32
C GLN A 305 -22.16 13.78 -16.06
N VAL A 306 -21.73 12.84 -15.22
CA VAL A 306 -22.53 11.70 -14.75
C VAL A 306 -22.56 11.69 -13.23
N SER A 307 -23.66 11.18 -12.66
CA SER A 307 -23.75 10.90 -11.23
C SER A 307 -23.38 9.44 -10.98
N ILE A 308 -22.49 9.20 -10.03
CA ILE A 308 -22.16 7.86 -9.54
C ILE A 308 -22.81 7.77 -8.16
N THR A 309 -23.86 6.95 -8.04
CA THR A 309 -24.57 6.74 -6.77
C THR A 309 -23.74 5.84 -5.84
N PHE A 310 -23.58 6.29 -4.61
CA PHE A 310 -23.12 5.46 -3.50
C PHE A 310 -24.36 4.83 -2.85
N TYR A 311 -24.43 3.50 -2.81
CA TYR A 311 -25.38 2.83 -1.93
C TYR A 311 -24.73 2.80 -0.55
N ASP A 312 -25.19 3.64 0.37
CA ASP A 312 -24.88 3.50 1.79
C ASP A 312 -25.60 2.21 2.26
N THR A 313 -24.86 1.10 2.28
CA THR A 313 -25.31 -0.18 2.85
C THR A 313 -24.94 -0.30 4.31
#